data_AF-A0A445DVX1-F1
#
_entry.id   AF-A0A445DVX1-F1
#
_cell.length_a   1.000
_cell.length_b   1.000
_cell.length_c   1.000
_cell.angle_alpha   90.00
_cell.angle_beta   90.00
_cell.angle_gamma   90.00
#
_symmetry.space_group_name_H-M   'P 1'
#
loop_
_entity.id
_entity.type
_entity.pdbx_description
1 polymer ?
#
loop_
_entity_poly.entity_id
_entity_poly.type
_entity_poly.pdbx_seq_one_letter_code
_entity_poly.pdbx_strand_id
1 'polypeptide(L)'
;MASSENEASYHSTSPASDELRSLPPEHTCIQKFRLYETLSNFYMIGTDKSNTYWRVLKIGRLDPSELNVREDSTTYTESEISDLLRRIHEGNKSTGGLKFVTTCYGIVGFIKFLGPYYMLLITKRRQIGAICGHTVYAVSKSEMIPLRSSSVQSNMTNTKSENRYKKLLSMVDLTKDFYFSYSYHIMRSLQRNLCENETGHVLYETMFVWNEFLTQGIRNSLQNTLWTVALVYGFFKQDTLAISGRQFILTLVARRSRHYAGTRMQESRFSAILAIQIKEGLMTEQPWWSDDDDDD
;
A
#
# COMPACT_ATOMS: atom_id res chain seq x y z
N MET A 1 -19.00 -62.19 -45.20
CA MET A 1 -17.66 -61.59 -44.95
C MET A 1 -17.90 -60.37 -44.08
N ALA A 2 -17.65 -60.53 -42.78
CA ALA A 2 -17.95 -59.55 -41.75
C ALA A 2 -16.72 -58.67 -41.50
N SER A 3 -16.94 -57.36 -41.38
CA SER A 3 -15.95 -56.35 -41.07
C SER A 3 -15.79 -56.22 -39.55
N SER A 4 -14.53 -56.09 -39.14
CA SER A 4 -14.04 -55.90 -37.78
C SER A 4 -14.31 -54.49 -37.26
N GLU A 5 -14.84 -54.37 -36.04
CA GLU A 5 -14.75 -53.15 -35.23
C GLU A 5 -14.09 -53.47 -33.88
N ASN A 6 -13.30 -52.51 -33.41
CA ASN A 6 -12.26 -52.61 -32.40
C ASN A 6 -12.78 -52.01 -31.09
N GLU A 7 -12.92 -52.80 -30.02
CA GLU A 7 -13.24 -52.30 -28.68
C GLU A 7 -11.97 -51.80 -27.96
N ALA A 8 -11.98 -50.54 -27.52
CA ALA A 8 -10.99 -50.00 -26.59
C ALA A 8 -11.69 -49.57 -25.29
N SER A 9 -11.33 -50.20 -24.18
CA SER A 9 -11.82 -49.88 -22.83
C SER A 9 -11.21 -48.58 -22.31
N TYR A 10 -12.03 -47.58 -22.02
CA TYR A 10 -11.62 -46.37 -21.32
C TYR A 10 -11.73 -46.58 -19.81
N HIS A 11 -10.57 -46.68 -19.13
CA HIS A 11 -10.48 -46.49 -17.70
C HIS A 11 -10.58 -44.99 -17.38
N SER A 12 -11.71 -44.58 -16.81
CA SER A 12 -11.91 -43.25 -16.25
C SER A 12 -11.28 -43.17 -14.86
N THR A 13 -10.08 -42.60 -14.77
CA THR A 13 -9.48 -42.19 -13.50
C THR A 13 -9.98 -40.79 -13.15
N SER A 14 -10.81 -40.69 -12.11
CA SER A 14 -11.30 -39.42 -11.55
C SER A 14 -10.17 -38.67 -10.83
N PRO A 15 -9.88 -37.39 -11.15
CA PRO A 15 -9.08 -36.54 -10.28
C PRO A 15 -10.01 -35.78 -9.33
N ALA A 16 -10.52 -36.47 -8.32
CA ALA A 16 -11.16 -35.84 -7.15
C ALA A 16 -10.11 -35.70 -6.04
N SER A 17 -9.34 -34.60 -6.06
CA SER A 17 -8.59 -34.08 -4.89
C SER A 17 -7.94 -32.71 -5.10
N ASP A 18 -8.34 -31.91 -6.09
CA ASP A 18 -8.07 -30.47 -6.03
C ASP A 18 -9.13 -29.83 -5.11
N GLU A 19 -8.82 -29.85 -3.82
CA GLU A 19 -9.58 -29.16 -2.78
C GLU A 19 -9.81 -27.69 -3.18
N LEU A 20 -11.05 -27.27 -2.97
CA LEU A 20 -11.59 -25.93 -3.13
C LEU A 20 -10.71 -24.89 -2.40
N ARG A 21 -9.67 -24.37 -3.05
CA ARG A 21 -8.89 -23.24 -2.53
C ARG A 21 -9.83 -22.04 -2.40
N SER A 22 -10.15 -21.62 -1.18
CA SER A 22 -10.91 -20.39 -0.97
C SER A 22 -10.06 -19.21 -1.45
N LEU A 23 -10.49 -18.59 -2.55
CA LEU A 23 -9.93 -17.31 -2.96
C LEU A 23 -10.05 -16.34 -1.78
N PRO A 24 -9.02 -15.51 -1.52
CA PRO A 24 -9.11 -14.53 -0.46
C PRO A 24 -10.37 -13.67 -0.70
N PRO A 25 -11.18 -13.41 0.34
CA PRO A 25 -12.37 -12.60 0.20
C PRO A 25 -12.03 -11.26 -0.48
N GLU A 26 -12.94 -10.71 -1.28
CA GLU A 26 -12.74 -9.51 -2.12
C GLU A 26 -12.26 -8.26 -1.32
N HIS A 27 -12.31 -8.32 0.01
CA HIS A 27 -11.86 -7.26 0.93
C HIS A 27 -10.61 -7.61 1.75
N THR A 28 -9.83 -8.61 1.33
CA THR A 28 -8.61 -9.02 2.05
C THR A 28 -7.47 -8.02 1.79
N CYS A 29 -7.29 -7.07 2.70
CA CYS A 29 -6.20 -6.11 2.61
C CYS A 29 -4.90 -6.68 3.19
N ILE A 30 -3.79 -6.49 2.47
CA ILE A 30 -2.45 -6.79 2.98
C ILE A 30 -2.05 -5.68 3.97
N GLN A 31 -1.65 -6.03 5.19
CA GLN A 31 -1.43 -5.04 6.27
C GLN A 31 -0.04 -5.11 6.93
N LYS A 32 0.70 -6.19 6.66
CA LYS A 32 2.04 -6.42 7.19
C LYS A 32 2.92 -7.00 6.09
N PHE A 33 4.15 -6.50 6.04
CA PHE A 33 5.08 -6.86 4.99
C PHE A 33 6.45 -7.17 5.59
N ARG A 34 7.15 -8.14 4.98
CA ARG A 34 8.55 -8.46 5.28
C ARG A 34 9.37 -8.25 4.02
N LEU A 35 10.37 -7.38 4.11
CA LEU A 35 11.29 -7.11 3.02
C LEU A 35 12.55 -7.98 3.18
N TYR A 36 12.88 -8.69 2.11
CA TYR A 36 14.12 -9.43 1.98
C TYR A 36 14.90 -8.94 0.77
N GLU A 37 16.21 -9.14 0.79
CA GLU A 37 17.09 -8.79 -0.30
C GLU A 37 18.00 -9.95 -0.71
N THR A 38 18.28 -9.99 -2.01
CA THR A 38 19.42 -10.69 -2.60
C THR A 38 20.25 -9.66 -3.39
N LEU A 39 21.36 -10.10 -4.00
CA LEU A 39 22.18 -9.23 -4.85
C LEU A 39 21.36 -8.55 -5.98
N SER A 40 20.44 -9.28 -6.58
CA SER A 40 19.75 -8.85 -7.81
C SER A 40 18.31 -8.36 -7.59
N ASN A 41 17.68 -8.72 -6.47
CA ASN A 41 16.26 -8.43 -6.23
C ASN A 41 15.97 -8.12 -4.76
N PHE A 42 14.95 -7.31 -4.54
CA PHE A 42 14.19 -7.31 -3.29
C PHE A 42 12.96 -8.21 -3.45
N TYR A 43 12.53 -8.81 -2.35
CA TYR A 43 11.32 -9.60 -2.22
C TYR A 43 10.48 -9.04 -1.08
N MET A 44 9.33 -8.48 -1.40
CA MET A 44 8.36 -8.01 -0.42
C MET A 44 7.29 -9.08 -0.22
N ILE A 45 7.22 -9.61 0.99
CA ILE A 45 6.27 -10.66 1.36
C ILE A 45 5.14 -10.00 2.14
N GLY A 46 3.96 -9.91 1.54
CA GLY A 46 2.77 -9.30 2.12
C GLY A 46 1.87 -10.35 2.77
N THR A 47 1.26 -10.02 3.91
CA THR A 47 0.20 -10.83 4.50
C THR A 47 -0.96 -9.99 5.07
N ASP A 48 -2.12 -10.63 5.14
CA ASP A 48 -3.33 -10.08 5.73
C ASP A 48 -3.25 -10.01 7.27
N LYS A 49 -4.31 -9.50 7.91
CA LYS A 49 -4.33 -9.35 9.38
C LYS A 49 -4.28 -10.69 10.13
N SER A 50 -4.82 -11.76 9.55
CA SER A 50 -4.86 -13.09 10.16
C SER A 50 -3.63 -13.96 9.88
N ASN A 51 -2.70 -13.50 9.03
CA ASN A 51 -1.58 -14.30 8.52
C ASN A 51 -2.00 -15.55 7.73
N THR A 52 -3.18 -15.51 7.11
CA THR A 52 -3.75 -16.63 6.36
C THR A 52 -3.26 -16.63 4.91
N TYR A 53 -3.21 -15.45 4.30
CA TYR A 53 -2.89 -15.29 2.89
C TYR A 53 -1.58 -14.53 2.73
N TRP A 54 -0.69 -15.08 1.93
CA TRP A 54 0.63 -14.52 1.67
C TRP A 54 0.81 -14.24 0.18
N ARG A 55 1.37 -13.07 -0.13
CA ARG A 55 1.62 -12.61 -1.50
C ARG A 55 3.08 -12.21 -1.63
N VAL A 56 3.60 -12.28 -2.85
CA VAL A 56 5.00 -11.99 -3.14
C VAL A 56 5.12 -10.93 -4.22
N LEU A 57 5.86 -9.87 -3.91
CA LEU A 57 6.26 -8.85 -4.87
C LEU A 57 7.77 -8.88 -5.03
N LYS A 58 8.22 -9.01 -6.28
CA LYS A 58 9.63 -8.98 -6.65
C LYS A 58 9.98 -7.61 -7.24
N ILE A 59 11.05 -7.01 -6.73
CA ILE A 59 11.52 -5.69 -7.16
C ILE A 59 12.98 -5.83 -7.62
N GLY A 60 13.25 -5.52 -8.89
CA GLY A 60 14.59 -5.62 -9.48
C GLY A 60 15.56 -4.57 -8.91
N ARG A 61 16.82 -4.95 -8.74
CA ARG A 61 17.90 -4.06 -8.23
C ARG A 61 19.00 -3.74 -9.24
N LEU A 62 19.02 -4.44 -10.37
CA LEU A 62 20.11 -4.40 -11.33
C LEU A 62 19.98 -3.22 -12.31
N ASP A 63 18.75 -2.88 -12.70
CA ASP A 63 18.51 -1.77 -13.62
C ASP A 63 18.45 -0.44 -12.84
N PRO A 64 19.40 0.49 -13.07
CA PRO A 64 19.40 1.80 -12.44
C PRO A 64 18.35 2.77 -13.00
N SER A 65 17.83 2.50 -14.19
CA SER A 65 17.07 3.44 -15.01
C SER A 65 15.56 3.25 -14.86
N GLU A 66 15.10 2.02 -14.69
CA GLU A 66 13.69 1.68 -14.64
C GLU A 66 13.28 0.98 -13.34
N LEU A 67 12.03 1.19 -12.93
CA LEU A 67 11.42 0.50 -11.79
C LEU A 67 10.83 -0.82 -12.27
N ASN A 68 11.55 -1.93 -12.08
CA ASN A 68 11.07 -3.27 -12.43
C ASN A 68 10.40 -3.93 -11.23
N VAL A 69 9.07 -3.98 -11.24
CA VAL A 69 8.24 -4.53 -10.16
C VAL A 69 7.30 -5.58 -10.75
N ARG A 70 7.28 -6.78 -10.15
CA ARG A 70 6.45 -7.90 -10.60
C ARG A 70 5.79 -8.58 -9.43
N GLU A 71 4.49 -8.79 -9.55
CA GLU A 71 3.69 -9.55 -8.59
C GLU A 71 3.66 -11.03 -8.99
N ASP A 72 3.84 -11.92 -8.01
CA ASP A 72 3.53 -13.34 -8.18
C ASP A 72 2.01 -13.51 -8.03
N SER A 73 1.38 -14.13 -9.03
CA SER A 73 -0.06 -14.38 -9.05
C SER A 73 -0.51 -15.42 -8.02
N THR A 74 0.43 -16.19 -7.47
CA THR A 74 0.14 -17.25 -6.51
C THR A 74 -0.15 -16.65 -5.13
N THR A 75 -1.22 -17.14 -4.50
CA THR A 75 -1.47 -16.90 -3.08
C THR A 75 -0.93 -18.09 -2.29
N TYR A 76 -0.09 -17.81 -1.28
CA TYR A 76 0.62 -18.82 -0.51
C TYR A 76 0.05 -18.95 0.90
N THR A 77 0.25 -20.13 1.48
CA THR A 77 0.17 -20.41 2.91
C THR A 77 1.50 -20.08 3.62
N GLU A 78 1.50 -20.08 4.95
CA GLU A 78 2.72 -19.84 5.74
C GLU A 78 3.83 -20.87 5.50
N SER A 79 3.48 -22.15 5.30
CA SER A 79 4.45 -23.20 4.99
C SER A 79 5.05 -23.02 3.60
N GLU A 80 4.23 -22.74 2.59
CA GLU A 80 4.69 -22.56 1.21
C GLU A 80 5.59 -21.32 1.07
N ILE A 81 5.26 -20.22 1.77
CA ILE A 81 6.11 -19.03 1.74
C ILE A 81 7.44 -19.28 2.44
N SER A 82 7.44 -20.05 3.54
CA SER A 82 8.68 -20.45 4.22
C SER A 82 9.58 -21.29 3.31
N ASP A 83 8.99 -22.25 2.59
CA ASP A 83 9.70 -23.07 1.61
C ASP A 83 10.19 -22.27 0.40
N LEU A 84 9.41 -21.30 -0.08
CA LEU A 84 9.82 -20.39 -1.14
C LEU A 84 11.03 -19.56 -0.72
N LEU A 85 11.00 -18.93 0.47
CA LEU A 85 12.11 -18.14 0.98
C LEU A 85 13.37 -18.99 1.16
N ARG A 86 13.24 -20.24 1.63
CA ARG A 86 14.36 -21.21 1.71
C ARG A 86 14.97 -21.49 0.33
N ARG A 87 14.14 -21.77 -0.68
CA ARG A 87 14.63 -22.03 -2.05
C ARG A 87 15.33 -20.81 -2.66
N ILE A 88 14.79 -19.61 -2.45
CA ILE A 88 15.45 -18.37 -2.90
C ILE A 88 16.80 -18.19 -2.19
N HIS A 89 16.86 -18.46 -0.88
CA HIS A 89 18.12 -18.38 -0.12
C HIS A 89 19.19 -19.32 -0.69
N GLU A 90 18.88 -20.61 -0.84
CA GLU A 90 19.82 -21.59 -1.38
C GLU A 90 20.24 -21.26 -2.82
N GLY A 91 19.30 -20.82 -3.66
CA GLY A 91 19.60 -20.40 -5.04
C GLY A 91 20.51 -19.16 -5.15
N ASN A 92 20.61 -18.36 -4.09
CA ASN A 92 21.47 -17.17 -4.04
C ASN A 92 22.67 -17.33 -3.08
N LYS A 93 22.95 -18.54 -2.59
CA LYS A 93 23.97 -18.79 -1.55
C LYS A 93 25.36 -18.28 -1.97
N SER A 94 25.72 -18.41 -3.24
CA SER A 94 26.98 -17.92 -3.81
C SER A 94 27.13 -16.40 -3.78
N THR A 95 26.03 -15.66 -3.73
CA THR A 95 26.00 -14.18 -3.68
C THR A 95 25.58 -13.64 -2.31
N GLY A 96 25.63 -14.48 -1.27
CA GLY A 96 25.32 -14.11 0.11
C GLY A 96 23.91 -14.48 0.57
N GLY A 97 23.15 -15.20 -0.25
CA GLY A 97 21.83 -15.72 0.08
C GLY A 97 20.72 -14.66 0.14
N LEU A 98 19.57 -15.08 0.65
CA LEU A 98 18.46 -14.20 0.98
C LEU A 98 18.66 -13.63 2.38
N LYS A 99 18.59 -12.30 2.53
CA LYS A 99 18.76 -11.59 3.79
C LYS A 99 17.49 -10.83 4.15
N PHE A 100 17.12 -10.88 5.42
CA PHE A 100 16.04 -10.04 5.93
C PHE A 100 16.50 -8.59 6.08
N VAL A 101 15.68 -7.64 5.65
CA VAL A 101 15.98 -6.21 5.70
C VAL A 101 15.17 -5.54 6.80
N THR A 102 13.84 -5.60 6.69
CA THR A 102 12.95 -4.93 7.65
C THR A 102 11.52 -5.46 7.56
N THR A 103 10.74 -5.21 8.61
CA THR A 103 9.28 -5.33 8.58
C THR A 103 8.69 -3.96 8.32
N CYS A 104 7.69 -3.89 7.45
CA CYS A 104 6.96 -2.66 7.18
C CYS A 104 5.45 -2.91 7.11
N TYR A 105 4.71 -1.82 7.08
CA TYR A 105 3.26 -1.77 7.18
C TYR A 105 2.63 -1.05 5.99
N GLY A 106 3.41 -0.73 4.97
CA GLY A 106 2.91 -0.11 3.75
C GLY A 106 4.05 0.46 2.92
N ILE A 107 3.90 0.37 1.61
CA ILE A 107 4.75 1.06 0.66
C ILE A 107 4.15 2.45 0.43
N VAL A 108 4.92 3.49 0.77
CA VAL A 108 4.56 4.88 0.48
C VAL A 108 4.74 5.16 -1.01
N GLY A 109 5.78 4.58 -1.61
CA GLY A 109 5.99 4.62 -3.06
C GLY A 109 7.47 4.54 -3.41
N PHE A 110 7.75 4.82 -4.67
CA PHE A 110 9.08 4.79 -5.27
C PHE A 110 9.40 6.17 -5.83
N ILE A 111 10.65 6.59 -5.68
CA ILE A 111 11.12 7.87 -6.23
C ILE A 111 12.51 7.71 -6.83
N LYS A 112 12.71 8.31 -8.00
CA LYS A 112 14.02 8.44 -8.63
C LYS A 112 14.41 9.91 -8.62
N PHE A 113 15.61 10.19 -8.13
CA PHE A 113 16.21 11.52 -8.22
C PHE A 113 17.12 11.57 -9.46
N LEU A 114 18.42 11.76 -9.28
CA LEU A 114 19.42 11.64 -10.35
C LEU A 114 20.06 10.23 -10.37
N GLY A 115 19.92 9.51 -9.27
CA GLY A 115 20.53 8.21 -9.04
C GLY A 115 19.58 7.02 -9.17
N PRO A 116 19.68 6.04 -8.25
CA PRO A 116 18.77 4.90 -8.24
C PRO A 116 17.36 5.32 -7.88
N TYR A 117 16.42 4.40 -8.10
CA TYR A 117 15.16 4.43 -7.37
C TYR A 117 15.39 4.20 -5.87
N TYR A 118 14.56 4.85 -5.07
CA TYR A 118 14.41 4.65 -3.64
C TYR A 118 13.00 4.18 -3.35
N MET A 119 12.87 3.22 -2.44
CA MET A 119 11.60 2.75 -1.91
C MET A 119 11.36 3.40 -0.56
N LEU A 120 10.21 4.05 -0.39
CA LEU A 120 9.78 4.63 0.88
C LEU A 120 8.79 3.69 1.57
N LEU A 121 9.08 3.33 2.81
CA LEU A 121 8.30 2.36 3.59
C LEU A 121 7.83 2.96 4.91
N ILE A 122 6.67 2.51 5.39
CA ILE A 122 6.20 2.74 6.75
C ILE A 122 6.68 1.58 7.62
N THR A 123 7.68 1.80 8.47
CA THR A 123 8.25 0.75 9.33
C THR A 123 7.61 0.68 10.72
N LYS A 124 6.91 1.74 11.14
CA LYS A 124 6.03 1.71 12.30
C LYS A 124 4.78 2.53 12.04
N ARG A 125 3.65 2.06 12.58
CA ARG A 125 2.36 2.75 12.57
C ARG A 125 1.71 2.67 13.95
N ARG A 126 0.80 3.61 14.23
CA ARG A 126 0.00 3.63 15.46
C ARG A 126 -1.46 3.78 15.10
N GLN A 127 -2.34 2.98 15.71
CA GLN A 127 -3.78 3.16 15.58
C GLN A 127 -4.19 4.49 16.22
N ILE A 128 -4.97 5.29 15.50
CA ILE A 128 -5.44 6.60 15.96
C ILE A 128 -6.96 6.69 16.07
N GLY A 129 -7.68 5.73 15.52
CA GLY A 129 -9.13 5.67 15.59
C GLY A 129 -9.72 4.59 14.69
N ALA A 130 -11.04 4.64 14.49
CA ALA A 130 -11.76 3.80 13.56
C ALA A 130 -13.00 4.53 13.01
N ILE A 131 -13.25 4.37 11.71
CA ILE A 131 -14.43 4.85 11.00
C ILE A 131 -15.17 3.61 10.49
N CYS A 132 -16.44 3.43 10.85
CA CYS A 132 -17.27 2.28 10.44
C CYS A 132 -16.60 0.90 10.69
N GLY A 133 -15.88 0.75 11.80
CA GLY A 133 -15.13 -0.47 12.10
C GLY A 133 -13.79 -0.62 11.36
N HIS A 134 -13.51 0.25 10.37
CA HIS A 134 -12.22 0.29 9.69
C HIS A 134 -11.21 1.11 10.50
N THR A 135 -10.08 0.49 10.82
CA THR A 135 -9.05 1.13 11.64
C THR A 135 -8.27 2.17 10.85
N VAL A 136 -8.04 3.32 11.47
CA VAL A 136 -7.20 4.40 10.94
C VAL A 136 -5.86 4.42 11.68
N TYR A 137 -4.78 4.58 10.92
CA TYR A 137 -3.41 4.56 11.43
C TYR A 137 -2.66 5.84 11.08
N ALA A 138 -1.89 6.34 12.04
CA ALA A 138 -0.84 7.32 11.78
C ALA A 138 0.50 6.62 11.50
N VAL A 139 1.31 7.23 10.66
CA VAL A 139 2.71 6.81 10.45
C VAL A 139 3.53 7.21 11.68
N SER A 140 4.29 6.28 12.24
CA SER A 140 5.14 6.52 13.42
C SER A 140 6.63 6.44 13.10
N LYS A 141 6.99 5.71 12.05
CA LYS A 141 8.35 5.67 11.51
C LYS A 141 8.28 5.33 10.03
N SER A 142 9.08 6.01 9.23
CA SER A 142 9.31 5.71 7.83
C SER A 142 10.80 5.51 7.54
N GLU A 143 11.11 4.75 6.50
CA GLU A 143 12.47 4.51 6.04
C GLU A 143 12.55 4.60 4.51
N MET A 144 13.66 5.12 4.00
CA MET A 144 13.95 5.21 2.57
C MET A 144 15.11 4.28 2.24
N ILE A 145 14.84 3.25 1.42
CA ILE A 145 15.81 2.21 1.06
C ILE A 145 16.18 2.36 -0.42
N PRO A 146 17.48 2.53 -0.77
CA PRO A 146 17.91 2.55 -2.17
C PRO A 146 17.74 1.17 -2.82
N LEU A 147 17.26 1.13 -4.07
CA LEU A 147 17.08 -0.13 -4.79
C LEU A 147 18.42 -0.76 -5.21
N ARG A 148 19.42 0.05 -5.55
CA ARG A 148 20.73 -0.46 -6.03
C ARG A 148 21.46 -1.27 -4.95
N SER A 149 22.15 -2.33 -5.41
CA SER A 149 23.13 -3.04 -4.59
C SER A 149 24.37 -2.16 -4.33
N SER A 150 24.90 -2.20 -3.11
CA SER A 150 26.13 -1.49 -2.73
C SER A 150 27.36 -1.93 -3.54
N SER A 151 27.31 -3.08 -4.19
CA SER A 151 28.41 -3.63 -4.99
C SER A 151 28.56 -2.99 -6.39
N VAL A 152 27.58 -2.21 -6.87
CA VAL A 152 27.56 -1.63 -8.23
C VAL A 152 27.80 -0.11 -8.18
N GLN A 153 28.69 0.33 -7.29
CA GLN A 153 28.95 1.74 -7.04
C GLN A 153 29.89 2.32 -8.12
N SER A 154 29.39 2.47 -9.35
CA SER A 154 30.09 3.27 -10.35
C SER A 154 29.92 4.77 -10.05
N ASN A 155 31.03 5.49 -10.17
CA ASN A 155 31.26 6.91 -9.93
C ASN A 155 30.01 7.80 -10.13
N MET A 156 29.27 8.06 -9.04
CA MET A 156 28.21 9.06 -9.04
C MET A 156 28.83 10.46 -9.14
N THR A 157 28.86 11.01 -10.34
CA THR A 157 29.29 12.39 -10.64
C THR A 157 28.43 13.47 -9.95
N ASN A 158 27.27 13.11 -9.36
CA ASN A 158 26.28 14.04 -8.82
C ASN A 158 25.82 13.76 -7.36
N THR A 159 26.67 13.15 -6.50
CA THR A 159 26.33 12.85 -5.09
C THR A 159 25.82 14.06 -4.29
N LYS A 160 26.33 15.26 -4.56
CA LYS A 160 25.89 16.50 -3.89
C LYS A 160 24.44 16.85 -4.24
N SER A 161 24.08 16.82 -5.52
CA SER A 161 22.73 17.10 -6.00
C SER A 161 21.74 16.04 -5.55
N GLU A 162 22.13 14.77 -5.60
CA GLU A 162 21.32 13.65 -5.08
C GLU A 162 20.97 13.86 -3.60
N ASN A 163 21.99 14.15 -2.78
CA ASN A 163 21.79 14.41 -1.35
C ASN A 163 20.95 15.66 -1.08
N ARG A 164 21.01 16.67 -1.95
CA ARG A 164 20.13 17.85 -1.87
C ARG A 164 18.66 17.45 -2.09
N TYR A 165 18.36 16.66 -3.11
CA TYR A 165 16.97 16.20 -3.35
C TYR A 165 16.46 15.29 -2.24
N LYS A 166 17.30 14.39 -1.73
CA LYS A 166 16.97 13.58 -0.54
C LYS A 166 16.61 14.45 0.65
N LYS A 167 17.41 15.48 0.95
CA LYS A 167 17.13 16.44 2.03
C LYS A 167 15.82 17.18 1.81
N LEU A 168 15.52 17.60 0.58
CA LEU A 168 14.26 18.27 0.25
C LEU A 168 13.06 17.36 0.54
N LEU A 169 13.11 16.09 0.12
CA LEU A 169 12.04 15.14 0.43
C LEU A 169 11.94 14.86 1.95
N SER A 170 13.08 14.80 2.65
CA SER A 170 13.11 14.65 4.12
C SER A 170 12.57 15.86 4.89
N MET A 171 12.30 17.01 4.26
CA MET A 171 11.59 18.11 4.91
C MET A 171 10.13 17.74 5.21
N VAL A 172 9.56 16.81 4.44
CA VAL A 172 8.24 16.26 4.73
C VAL A 172 8.38 15.16 5.76
N ASP A 173 8.00 15.49 7.00
CA ASP A 173 7.98 14.53 8.09
C ASP A 173 6.71 13.67 8.01
N LEU A 174 6.85 12.46 7.46
CA LEU A 174 5.75 11.51 7.35
C LEU A 174 5.17 11.12 8.71
N THR A 175 5.83 11.38 9.84
CA THR A 175 5.29 11.04 11.17
C THR A 175 4.33 12.08 11.72
N LYS A 176 4.23 13.25 11.07
CA LYS A 176 3.36 14.35 11.48
C LYS A 176 2.17 14.44 10.54
N ASP A 177 0.97 14.33 11.10
CA ASP A 177 -0.27 14.65 10.40
C ASP A 177 -0.54 13.79 9.13
N PHE A 178 0.16 12.66 8.98
CA PHE A 178 -0.14 11.67 7.95
C PHE A 178 -0.86 10.47 8.55
N TYR A 179 -1.97 10.11 7.91
CA TYR A 179 -2.77 8.97 8.29
C TYR A 179 -3.30 8.22 7.08
N PHE A 180 -3.69 6.96 7.30
CA PHE A 180 -4.21 6.08 6.26
C PHE A 180 -5.07 4.97 6.88
N SER A 181 -5.81 4.27 6.04
CA SER A 181 -6.50 3.02 6.37
C SER A 181 -6.24 2.00 5.27
N TYR A 182 -6.19 0.72 5.62
CA TYR A 182 -6.04 -0.36 4.64
C TYR A 182 -7.35 -0.69 3.93
N SER A 183 -8.46 -0.50 4.64
CA SER A 183 -9.77 -1.03 4.26
C SER A 183 -10.84 0.06 4.10
N TYR A 184 -10.46 1.33 4.27
CA TYR A 184 -11.36 2.47 4.13
C TYR A 184 -10.70 3.56 3.31
N HIS A 185 -11.42 4.10 2.33
CA HIS A 185 -10.95 5.17 1.46
C HIS A 185 -11.03 6.53 2.18
N ILE A 186 -10.09 6.75 3.11
CA ILE A 186 -10.07 7.94 3.96
C ILE A 186 -9.78 9.25 3.20
N MET A 187 -9.31 9.14 1.97
CA MET A 187 -9.18 10.28 1.06
C MET A 187 -10.53 10.81 0.56
N ARG A 188 -11.63 10.06 0.71
CA ARG A 188 -13.00 10.43 0.29
C ARG A 188 -13.85 10.92 1.46
N SER A 189 -14.90 11.70 1.15
CA SER A 189 -15.96 12.00 2.10
C SER A 189 -16.76 10.74 2.43
N LEU A 190 -17.51 10.77 3.53
CA LEU A 190 -18.35 9.64 3.90
C LEU A 190 -19.45 9.43 2.85
N GLN A 191 -20.12 10.50 2.42
CA GLN A 191 -21.13 10.45 1.38
C GLN A 191 -20.58 9.79 0.11
N ARG A 192 -19.39 10.19 -0.35
CA ARG A 192 -18.75 9.60 -1.54
C ARG A 192 -18.44 8.12 -1.35
N ASN A 193 -18.00 7.72 -0.17
CA ASN A 193 -17.77 6.30 0.17
C ASN A 193 -19.06 5.46 0.25
N LEU A 194 -20.22 6.08 0.49
CA LEU A 194 -21.52 5.39 0.57
C LEU A 194 -22.27 5.37 -0.77
N CYS A 195 -22.05 6.37 -1.61
CA CYS A 195 -22.83 6.59 -2.84
C CYS A 195 -22.11 6.17 -4.12
N GLU A 196 -20.78 6.09 -4.13
CA GLU A 196 -20.01 5.77 -5.33
C GLU A 196 -19.36 4.39 -5.27
N ASN A 197 -19.43 3.67 -6.39
CA ASN A 197 -18.79 2.37 -6.59
C ASN A 197 -17.47 2.48 -7.38
N GLU A 198 -16.85 3.65 -7.42
CA GLU A 198 -15.54 3.80 -8.08
C GLU A 198 -14.53 2.88 -7.37
N THR A 199 -13.72 2.15 -8.15
CA THR A 199 -12.73 1.21 -7.63
C THR A 199 -11.41 1.37 -8.37
N GLY A 200 -10.33 0.85 -7.77
CA GLY A 200 -9.04 0.77 -8.44
C GLY A 200 -8.27 2.09 -8.49
N HIS A 201 -7.68 2.42 -9.64
CA HIS A 201 -6.70 3.51 -9.77
C HIS A 201 -7.31 4.91 -9.66
N VAL A 202 -8.50 5.12 -10.23
CA VAL A 202 -9.22 6.41 -10.24
C VAL A 202 -9.42 6.94 -8.82
N LEU A 203 -9.71 6.03 -7.86
CA LEU A 203 -9.82 6.36 -6.43
C LEU A 203 -8.60 7.07 -5.86
N TYR A 204 -7.42 6.77 -6.38
CA TYR A 204 -6.15 7.21 -5.82
C TYR A 204 -5.52 8.40 -6.56
N GLU A 205 -6.18 8.93 -7.59
CA GLU A 205 -5.76 10.13 -8.33
C GLU A 205 -6.25 11.43 -7.68
N THR A 206 -7.14 11.30 -6.68
CA THR A 206 -7.75 12.44 -5.97
C THR A 206 -6.72 13.38 -5.35
N MET A 207 -7.10 14.66 -5.21
CA MET A 207 -6.26 15.71 -4.62
C MET A 207 -5.80 15.41 -3.18
N PHE A 208 -6.46 14.49 -2.47
CA PHE A 208 -6.18 14.15 -1.08
C PHE A 208 -5.20 12.98 -0.89
N VAL A 209 -4.81 12.28 -1.96
CA VAL A 209 -3.78 11.23 -1.90
C VAL A 209 -2.41 11.87 -2.08
N TRP A 210 -1.76 12.19 -0.97
CA TRP A 210 -0.49 12.92 -0.97
C TRP A 210 0.63 12.19 -1.72
N ASN A 211 0.68 10.86 -1.61
CA ASN A 211 1.71 10.02 -2.24
C ASN A 211 1.35 9.51 -3.63
N GLU A 212 0.35 10.09 -4.32
CA GLU A 212 -0.11 9.67 -5.64
C GLU A 212 1.06 9.49 -6.63
N PHE A 213 1.85 10.53 -6.83
CA PHE A 213 3.04 10.51 -7.70
C PHE A 213 4.04 9.39 -7.32
N LEU A 214 4.29 9.19 -6.02
CA LEU A 214 5.24 8.17 -5.55
C LEU A 214 4.75 6.75 -5.87
N THR A 215 3.44 6.55 -5.91
CA THR A 215 2.82 5.24 -6.18
C THR A 215 2.53 4.97 -7.65
N GLN A 216 2.59 5.98 -8.51
CA GLN A 216 2.22 5.88 -9.92
C GLN A 216 2.97 4.76 -10.66
N GLY A 217 4.30 4.67 -10.46
CA GLY A 217 5.12 3.66 -11.15
C GLY A 217 4.74 2.22 -10.83
N ILE A 218 4.53 1.89 -9.55
CA ILE A 218 4.12 0.54 -9.14
C ILE A 218 2.67 0.25 -9.55
N ARG A 219 1.77 1.23 -9.47
CA ARG A 219 0.37 1.09 -9.87
C ARG A 219 0.24 0.81 -11.36
N ASN A 220 0.95 1.55 -12.20
CA ASN A 220 0.95 1.35 -13.65
C ASN A 220 1.55 -0.01 -14.03
N SER A 221 2.56 -0.47 -13.28
CA SER A 221 3.20 -1.77 -13.54
C SER A 221 2.34 -2.96 -13.12
N LEU A 222 1.62 -2.86 -12.00
CA LEU A 222 0.87 -3.98 -11.42
C LEU A 222 -0.63 -3.95 -11.73
N GLN A 223 -1.13 -2.81 -12.20
CA GLN A 223 -2.54 -2.56 -12.45
C GLN A 223 -3.43 -2.77 -11.21
N ASN A 224 -2.87 -2.58 -10.00
CA ASN A 224 -3.60 -2.66 -8.73
C ASN A 224 -2.98 -1.73 -7.66
N THR A 225 -3.65 -1.62 -6.51
CA THR A 225 -3.23 -0.79 -5.38
C THR A 225 -2.87 -1.56 -4.11
N LEU A 226 -2.86 -2.90 -4.18
CA LEU A 226 -2.74 -3.82 -3.03
C LEU A 226 -1.49 -3.61 -2.18
N TRP A 227 -0.38 -3.23 -2.82
CA TRP A 227 0.94 -3.11 -2.20
C TRP A 227 1.19 -1.73 -1.58
N THR A 228 0.38 -0.75 -1.94
CA THR A 228 0.57 0.66 -1.56
C THR A 228 -0.52 1.12 -0.61
N VAL A 229 -0.26 2.17 0.15
CA VAL A 229 -1.28 2.83 0.98
C VAL A 229 -1.58 4.23 0.43
N ALA A 230 -2.83 4.69 0.52
CA ALA A 230 -3.16 6.10 0.30
C ALA A 230 -2.81 6.89 1.55
N LEU A 231 -1.75 7.70 1.50
CA LEU A 231 -1.43 8.63 2.56
C LEU A 231 -2.23 9.91 2.40
N VAL A 232 -2.93 10.29 3.45
CA VAL A 232 -3.66 11.55 3.54
C VAL A 232 -2.96 12.44 4.55
N TYR A 233 -2.75 13.70 4.17
CA TYR A 233 -2.13 14.71 5.02
C TYR A 233 -3.21 15.59 5.64
N GLY A 234 -3.15 15.80 6.96
CA GLY A 234 -4.06 16.68 7.68
C GLY A 234 -4.28 16.23 9.13
N PHE A 235 -5.48 16.45 9.65
CA PHE A 235 -5.78 16.18 11.06
C PHE A 235 -6.74 15.01 11.22
N PHE A 236 -6.52 14.17 12.22
CA PHE A 236 -7.46 13.14 12.62
C PHE A 236 -7.54 13.11 14.15
N LYS A 237 -8.76 13.22 14.69
CA LYS A 237 -9.01 13.06 16.12
C LYS A 237 -10.33 12.35 16.34
N GLN A 238 -10.37 11.49 17.34
CA GLN A 238 -11.57 10.75 17.71
C GLN A 238 -11.71 10.79 19.23
N ASP A 239 -12.83 11.32 19.72
CA ASP A 239 -13.13 11.44 21.15
C ASP A 239 -14.48 10.77 21.45
N THR A 240 -14.58 10.12 22.61
CA THR A 240 -15.84 9.56 23.11
C THR A 240 -16.53 10.59 23.98
N LEU A 241 -17.77 10.92 23.64
CA LEU A 241 -18.57 11.92 24.32
C LEU A 241 -19.84 11.27 24.88
N ALA A 242 -20.39 11.85 25.95
CA ALA A 242 -21.63 11.41 26.56
C ALA A 242 -22.60 12.58 26.67
N ILE A 243 -23.78 12.46 26.06
CA ILE A 243 -24.88 13.44 26.19
C ILE A 243 -26.11 12.68 26.67
N SER A 244 -26.71 13.16 27.77
CA SER A 244 -27.92 12.58 28.38
C SER A 244 -27.83 11.06 28.62
N GLY A 245 -26.67 10.60 29.09
CA GLY A 245 -26.41 9.19 29.41
C GLY A 245 -26.11 8.29 28.20
N ARG A 246 -26.16 8.82 26.97
CA ARG A 246 -25.79 8.06 25.75
C ARG A 246 -24.38 8.41 25.31
N GLN A 247 -23.55 7.39 25.12
CA GLN A 247 -22.21 7.54 24.57
C GLN A 247 -22.24 7.56 23.05
N PHE A 248 -21.47 8.45 22.44
CA PHE A 248 -21.23 8.48 21.01
C PHE A 248 -19.78 8.84 20.74
N ILE A 249 -19.31 8.50 19.55
CA ILE A 249 -17.95 8.81 19.12
C ILE A 249 -18.02 9.97 18.13
N LEU A 250 -17.30 11.05 18.44
CA LEU A 250 -17.07 12.15 17.52
C LEU A 250 -15.70 11.97 16.87
N THR A 251 -15.70 11.86 15.54
CA THR A 251 -14.48 11.77 14.74
C THR A 251 -14.35 13.03 13.88
N LEU A 252 -13.27 13.76 14.06
CA LEU A 252 -12.89 14.92 13.25
C LEU A 252 -11.78 14.52 12.29
N VAL A 253 -12.02 14.66 10.98
CA VAL A 253 -11.06 14.39 9.91
C VAL A 253 -10.87 15.66 9.10
N ALA A 254 -9.65 16.17 9.02
CA ALA A 254 -9.29 17.25 8.12
C ALA A 254 -8.27 16.75 7.08
N ARG A 255 -8.51 17.03 5.80
CA ARG A 255 -7.66 16.59 4.68
C ARG A 255 -7.13 17.80 3.94
N ARG A 256 -5.82 17.83 3.67
CA ARG A 256 -5.15 18.89 2.90
C ARG A 256 -4.86 18.38 1.50
N SER A 257 -5.14 19.22 0.51
CA SER A 257 -4.84 18.93 -0.89
C SER A 257 -3.34 18.89 -1.18
N ARG A 258 -2.93 17.98 -2.07
CA ARG A 258 -1.55 17.85 -2.56
C ARG A 258 -1.14 18.96 -3.52
N HIS A 259 -2.10 19.60 -4.21
CA HIS A 259 -1.82 20.59 -5.25
C HIS A 259 -1.40 21.97 -4.71
N TYR A 260 -1.71 22.27 -3.43
CA TYR A 260 -1.51 23.60 -2.84
C TYR A 260 -0.29 23.70 -1.90
N ALA A 261 0.77 22.91 -2.14
CA ALA A 261 2.02 22.98 -1.39
C ALA A 261 3.05 23.91 -2.07
N GLY A 262 2.91 25.24 -1.95
CA GLY A 262 3.85 26.19 -2.56
C GLY A 262 3.86 27.60 -1.94
N THR A 263 5.01 28.29 -2.00
CA THR A 263 5.29 29.61 -1.35
C THR A 263 4.79 30.84 -2.11
N ARG A 264 3.95 30.66 -3.13
CA ARG A 264 3.29 31.75 -3.87
C ARG A 264 1.88 31.32 -4.26
N MET A 265 0.94 31.58 -3.35
CA MET A 265 -0.38 32.16 -3.60
C MET A 265 -1.11 32.24 -2.25
N GLN A 266 -1.81 33.34 -2.04
CA GLN A 266 -2.33 33.84 -0.77
C GLN A 266 -3.28 32.84 -0.06
N GLU A 267 -3.15 32.84 1.28
CA GLU A 267 -4.18 32.49 2.28
C GLU A 267 -4.94 31.18 2.11
N SER A 268 -4.65 30.22 3.00
CA SER A 268 -5.60 29.25 3.57
C SER A 268 -6.75 28.82 2.65
N ARG A 269 -6.51 27.96 1.67
CA ARG A 269 -7.62 27.29 0.99
C ARG A 269 -7.44 25.79 0.93
N PHE A 270 -8.55 25.11 1.20
CA PHE A 270 -8.82 23.68 1.01
C PHE A 270 -8.25 22.73 2.08
N SER A 271 -8.79 22.88 3.28
CA SER A 271 -8.93 21.75 4.22
C SER A 271 -10.38 21.28 4.18
N ALA A 272 -10.65 20.07 3.70
CA ALA A 272 -11.97 19.46 3.89
C ALA A 272 -12.05 19.05 5.36
N ILE A 273 -12.76 19.82 6.18
CA ILE A 273 -12.97 19.54 7.61
C ILE A 273 -14.29 18.81 7.76
N LEU A 274 -14.17 17.58 8.23
CA LEU A 274 -15.26 16.64 8.33
C LEU A 274 -15.48 16.26 9.80
N ALA A 275 -16.62 16.65 10.35
CA ALA A 275 -17.10 16.04 11.59
C ALA A 275 -18.00 14.87 11.23
N ILE A 276 -17.54 13.67 11.58
CA ILE A 276 -18.33 12.44 11.54
C ILE A 276 -18.84 12.20 12.95
N GLN A 277 -20.16 12.16 13.10
CA GLN A 277 -20.79 11.68 14.32
C GLN A 277 -21.29 10.25 14.10
N ILE A 278 -20.84 9.32 14.95
CA ILE A 278 -21.32 7.93 14.94
C ILE A 278 -22.18 7.72 16.18
N LYS A 279 -23.50 7.56 15.97
CA LYS A 279 -24.49 7.30 17.04
C LYS A 279 -25.25 6.02 16.74
N GLU A 280 -25.10 4.98 17.56
CA GLU A 280 -25.95 3.77 17.50
C GLU A 280 -26.08 3.17 16.08
N GLY A 281 -25.04 3.25 15.23
CA GLY A 281 -25.05 2.78 13.84
C GLY A 281 -25.55 3.78 12.79
N LEU A 282 -26.13 4.91 13.20
CA LEU A 282 -26.45 6.05 12.34
C LEU A 282 -25.24 6.99 12.27
N MET A 283 -24.81 7.27 11.04
CA MET A 283 -23.67 8.12 10.75
C MET A 283 -24.18 9.40 10.12
N THR A 284 -23.82 10.53 10.71
CA THR A 284 -24.12 11.83 10.14
C THR A 284 -22.82 12.56 9.83
N GLU A 285 -22.71 12.95 8.57
CA GLU A 285 -21.67 13.84 8.08
C GLU A 285 -22.13 15.28 8.32
N GLN A 286 -21.31 16.08 8.99
CA GLN A 286 -21.50 17.53 9.04
C GLN A 286 -20.24 18.16 8.42
N PRO A 287 -20.32 18.55 7.13
CA PRO A 287 -19.27 19.34 6.53
C PRO A 287 -19.28 20.70 7.22
N TRP A 288 -18.13 21.09 7.79
CA TRP A 288 -17.98 22.44 8.30
C TRP A 288 -17.61 23.39 7.15
N TRP A 289 -16.87 22.88 6.15
CA TRP A 289 -16.47 23.57 4.92
C TRP A 289 -16.17 22.51 3.83
N SER A 290 -16.82 22.58 2.67
CA SER A 290 -16.54 21.73 1.49
C SER A 290 -16.72 22.56 0.22
N ASP A 291 -15.63 22.84 -0.49
CA ASP A 291 -15.68 23.22 -1.90
C ASP A 291 -15.29 21.96 -2.67
N ASP A 292 -16.29 21.15 -3.04
CA ASP A 292 -16.14 20.01 -3.96
C ASP A 292 -16.26 20.53 -5.40
N ASP A 293 -15.45 21.53 -5.76
CA ASP A 293 -15.25 21.91 -7.16
C ASP A 293 -14.05 21.11 -7.70
N ASP A 294 -14.34 19.85 -8.07
CA ASP A 294 -13.51 19.10 -9.01
C ASP A 294 -13.70 19.75 -10.39
N ASP A 295 -12.88 20.76 -10.75
CA ASP A 295 -12.80 21.28 -12.11
C ASP A 295 -12.21 20.20 -13.05
N ASP A 296 -13.03 19.81 -14.04
CA ASP A 296 -12.86 18.90 -15.21
C ASP A 296 -11.46 18.29 -15.53
#